data_AF-A0A0K1Q2D9-F1
#
_entry.id   AF-A0A0K1Q2D9-F1
#
_cell.length_a   1.000
_cell.length_b   1.000
_cell.length_c   1.000
_cell.angle_alpha   90.00
_cell.angle_beta   90.00
_cell.angle_gamma   90.00
#
_symmetry.space_group_name_H-M   'P 1'
#
loop_
_entity.id
_entity.type
_entity.pdbx_description
1 polymer ?
#
loop_
_entity_poly.entity_id
_entity_poly.type
_entity_poly.pdbx_seq_one_letter_code
_entity_poly.pdbx_strand_id
1 'polypeptide(L)'
;MNRQILRFVSVLSVVMLALASARLIAQDPRFALLVVGIMAGFVVPGWLAQRRMRQLLLSGDVRKILGTWQASLRRVTYPETMAPLLTATAYAAYGFIDAARQNIERAARGPAWEAAMEQRLFVDTLLDVYEGERDRAMTRASELERLPLPPAGFWMKRKIAKLRRGIAALARAFAHASEAEDDRALRSAARSSPLVHWAMRYARAIVLVDRGRKNDALALIADAPAWPEESAFHAFHSELITSAAS
;
A
#
# COMPACT_ATOMS: atom_id res chain seq x y z
N MET A 1 20.23 10.89 -28.35
CA MET A 1 20.70 9.48 -28.36
C MET A 1 19.50 8.56 -28.10
N ASN A 2 19.17 7.69 -29.05
CA ASN A 2 17.82 7.12 -29.18
C ASN A 2 17.51 6.07 -28.10
N ARG A 3 16.43 6.25 -27.32
CA ARG A 3 16.00 5.36 -26.22
C ARG A 3 15.81 3.90 -26.65
N GLN A 4 15.53 3.67 -27.93
CA GLN A 4 15.40 2.33 -28.53
C GLN A 4 16.76 1.64 -28.72
N ILE A 5 17.81 2.36 -29.08
CA ILE A 5 19.17 1.81 -29.23
C ILE A 5 19.70 1.37 -27.86
N LEU A 6 19.46 2.18 -26.83
CA LEU A 6 19.86 1.82 -25.45
C LEU A 6 19.16 0.55 -24.95
N ARG A 7 17.86 0.37 -25.28
CA ARG A 7 17.08 -0.84 -24.95
C ARG A 7 17.55 -2.05 -25.75
N PHE A 8 17.85 -1.89 -27.04
CA PHE A 8 18.38 -2.96 -27.87
C PHE A 8 19.74 -3.44 -27.37
N VAL A 9 20.66 -2.52 -27.05
CA VAL A 9 21.97 -2.85 -26.50
C VAL A 9 21.84 -3.57 -25.17
N SER A 10 20.96 -3.12 -24.26
CA SER A 10 20.78 -3.79 -22.96
C SER A 10 20.13 -5.17 -23.07
N VAL A 11 19.16 -5.37 -23.98
CA VAL A 11 18.59 -6.71 -24.25
C VAL A 11 19.64 -7.63 -24.88
N LEU A 12 20.42 -7.14 -25.86
CA LEU A 12 21.47 -7.91 -26.51
C LEU A 12 22.56 -8.35 -25.52
N SER A 13 22.96 -7.47 -24.60
CA SER A 13 23.92 -7.78 -23.53
C SER A 13 23.39 -8.86 -22.58
N VAL A 14 22.11 -8.82 -22.21
CA VAL A 14 21.49 -9.85 -21.36
C VAL A 14 21.42 -11.19 -22.08
N VAL A 15 21.08 -11.21 -23.37
CA VAL A 15 21.03 -12.43 -24.18
C VAL A 15 22.43 -13.03 -24.36
N MET A 16 23.45 -12.22 -24.66
CA MET A 16 24.84 -12.66 -24.75
C MET A 16 25.37 -13.20 -23.42
N LEU A 17 25.05 -12.55 -22.30
CA LEU A 17 25.43 -13.01 -20.97
C LEU A 17 24.76 -14.35 -20.63
N ALA A 18 23.48 -14.52 -20.99
CA ALA A 18 22.73 -15.76 -20.80
C ALA A 18 23.27 -16.91 -21.67
N LEU A 19 23.64 -16.64 -22.93
CA LEU A 19 24.26 -17.63 -23.81
C LEU A 19 25.67 -18.02 -23.37
N ALA A 20 26.48 -17.06 -22.94
CA ALA A 20 27.83 -17.31 -22.43
C ALA A 20 27.79 -18.16 -21.14
N SER A 21 26.88 -17.84 -20.22
CA SER A 21 26.69 -18.61 -18.98
C SER A 21 26.12 -20.01 -19.25
N ALA A 22 25.17 -20.18 -20.17
CA ALA A 22 24.67 -21.50 -20.57
C ALA A 22 25.78 -22.39 -21.17
N ARG A 23 26.67 -21.80 -21.98
CA ARG A 23 27.78 -22.53 -22.62
C ARG A 23 28.85 -22.94 -21.61
N LEU A 24 29.15 -22.10 -20.62
CA LEU A 24 30.07 -22.39 -19.52
C LEU A 24 29.53 -23.50 -18.59
N ILE A 25 28.23 -23.48 -18.29
CA ILE A 25 27.56 -24.48 -17.45
C ILE A 25 27.55 -25.86 -18.12
N ALA A 26 27.41 -25.91 -19.45
CA ALA A 26 27.44 -27.15 -20.21
C ALA A 26 28.83 -27.80 -20.28
N GLN A 27 29.90 -27.02 -20.11
CA GLN A 27 31.29 -27.52 -20.15
C GLN A 27 31.77 -28.01 -18.79
N ASP A 28 31.41 -27.34 -17.69
CA ASP A 28 31.68 -27.81 -16.32
C ASP A 28 30.54 -27.36 -15.39
N PRO A 29 29.83 -28.30 -14.73
CA PRO A 29 28.71 -27.98 -13.85
C PRO A 29 29.10 -27.11 -12.65
N ARG A 30 30.40 -27.00 -12.31
CA ARG A 30 30.90 -26.10 -11.26
C ARG A 30 30.65 -24.62 -11.59
N PHE A 31 30.58 -24.23 -12.86
CA PHE A 31 30.25 -22.86 -13.24
C PHE A 31 28.80 -22.49 -12.93
N ALA A 32 27.89 -23.46 -12.82
CA ALA A 32 26.51 -23.19 -12.39
C ALA A 32 26.47 -22.64 -10.98
N LEU A 33 27.30 -23.17 -10.06
CA LEU A 33 27.40 -22.67 -8.69
C LEU A 33 27.90 -21.22 -8.65
N LEU A 34 28.84 -20.85 -9.52
CA LEU A 34 29.36 -19.49 -9.61
C LEU A 34 28.32 -18.51 -10.15
N VAL A 35 27.60 -18.87 -11.22
CA VAL A 35 26.51 -18.05 -11.78
C VAL A 35 25.37 -17.89 -10.77
N VAL A 36 24.96 -18.97 -10.11
CA VAL A 36 23.94 -18.93 -9.04
C VAL A 36 24.43 -18.09 -7.86
N GLY A 37 25.70 -18.21 -7.47
CA GLY A 37 26.29 -17.41 -6.38
C GLY A 37 26.28 -15.91 -6.68
N ILE A 38 26.64 -15.52 -7.90
CA ILE A 38 26.57 -14.11 -8.34
C ILE A 38 25.12 -13.62 -8.36
N MET A 39 24.21 -14.38 -8.99
CA MET A 39 22.78 -14.04 -9.04
C MET A 39 22.18 -13.91 -7.63
N ALA A 40 22.52 -14.84 -6.73
CA ALA A 40 22.10 -14.80 -5.35
C ALA A 40 22.65 -13.55 -4.64
N GLY A 41 23.92 -13.21 -4.85
CA GLY A 41 24.55 -12.01 -4.30
C GLY A 41 23.83 -10.70 -4.66
N PHE A 42 23.22 -10.61 -5.85
CA PHE A 42 22.46 -9.43 -6.27
C PHE A 42 20.97 -9.49 -5.91
N VAL A 43 20.32 -10.65 -6.06
CA VAL A 43 18.87 -10.79 -5.91
C VAL A 43 18.45 -10.96 -4.45
N VAL A 44 19.20 -11.76 -3.68
CA VAL A 44 18.84 -12.12 -2.30
C VAL A 44 18.75 -10.89 -1.39
N PRO A 45 19.70 -9.93 -1.40
CA PRO A 45 19.62 -8.75 -0.53
C PRO A 45 18.38 -7.90 -0.81
N GLY A 46 18.07 -7.66 -2.10
CA GLY A 46 16.89 -6.89 -2.50
C GLY A 46 15.59 -7.57 -2.09
N TRP A 47 15.51 -8.88 -2.28
CA TRP A 47 14.35 -9.67 -1.86
C TRP A 47 14.17 -9.71 -0.33
N LEU A 48 15.26 -9.87 0.42
CA LEU A 48 15.24 -9.80 1.88
C LEU A 48 14.81 -8.41 2.37
N ALA A 49 15.31 -7.33 1.75
CA ALA A 49 14.90 -5.97 2.09
C ALA A 49 13.40 -5.74 1.84
N GLN A 50 12.88 -6.22 0.71
CA GLN A 50 11.44 -6.17 0.41
C GLN A 50 10.61 -6.97 1.42
N ARG A 51 11.06 -8.17 1.79
CA ARG A 51 10.39 -9.00 2.82
C ARG A 51 10.38 -8.30 4.18
N ARG A 52 11.51 -7.75 4.61
CA ARG A 52 11.64 -7.00 5.88
C ARG A 52 10.73 -5.78 5.88
N MET A 53 10.72 -5.00 4.81
CA MET A 53 9.84 -3.83 4.67
C MET A 53 8.36 -4.25 4.72
N ARG A 54 8.00 -5.34 4.04
CA ARG A 54 6.63 -5.87 4.11
C ARG A 54 6.26 -6.29 5.52
N GLN A 55 7.12 -7.01 6.23
CA GLN A 55 6.89 -7.39 7.63
C GLN A 55 6.74 -6.17 8.53
N LEU A 56 7.56 -5.13 8.31
CA LEU A 56 7.46 -3.87 9.05
C LEU A 56 6.13 -3.15 8.80
N LEU A 57 5.66 -3.09 7.55
CA LEU A 57 4.36 -2.49 7.23
C LEU A 57 3.19 -3.31 7.81
N LEU A 58 3.36 -4.62 7.96
CA LEU A 58 2.35 -5.47 8.58
C LEU A 58 2.39 -5.41 10.11
N SER A 59 3.45 -4.91 10.74
CA SER A 59 3.56 -4.91 12.20
C SER A 59 2.71 -3.84 12.90
N GLY A 60 2.17 -2.87 12.16
CA GLY A 60 1.38 -1.76 12.72
C GLY A 60 2.20 -0.69 13.47
N ASP A 61 3.53 -0.83 13.51
CA ASP A 61 4.42 0.11 14.22
C ASP A 61 4.73 1.32 13.33
N VAL A 62 3.84 2.31 13.37
CA VAL A 62 3.95 3.54 12.57
C VAL A 62 5.24 4.32 12.88
N ARG A 63 5.69 4.32 14.14
CA ARG A 63 6.89 5.06 14.56
C ARG A 63 8.14 4.47 13.91
N LYS A 64 8.26 3.15 13.90
CA LYS A 64 9.38 2.45 13.26
C LYS A 64 9.36 2.57 11.73
N ILE A 65 8.18 2.59 11.13
CA ILE A 65 8.00 2.85 9.68
C ILE A 65 8.50 4.25 9.34
N LEU A 66 8.02 5.27 10.05
CA LEU A 66 8.43 6.65 9.83
C LEU A 66 9.92 6.88 10.10
N GLY A 67 10.47 6.24 11.13
CA GLY A 67 11.91 6.25 11.41
C GLY A 67 12.74 5.69 10.24
N THR A 68 12.28 4.61 9.61
CA THR A 68 12.94 4.02 8.44
C THR A 68 12.84 4.94 7.21
N TRP A 69 11.74 5.68 7.08
CA TRP A 69 11.50 6.56 5.94
C TRP A 69 12.16 7.93 6.08
N GLN A 70 12.54 8.37 7.28
CA GLN A 70 13.06 9.71 7.55
C GLN A 70 14.20 10.13 6.60
N ALA A 71 15.15 9.22 6.33
CA ALA A 71 16.25 9.48 5.41
C ALA A 71 15.80 9.63 3.95
N SER A 72 14.76 8.88 3.55
CA SER A 72 14.20 8.92 2.19
C SER A 72 13.32 10.15 1.97
N LEU A 73 12.56 10.57 2.98
CA LEU A 73 11.67 11.74 2.92
C LEU A 73 12.45 13.03 2.68
N ARG A 74 13.67 13.14 3.24
CA ARG A 74 14.56 14.29 3.00
C ARG A 74 15.05 14.42 1.55
N ARG A 75 14.95 13.35 0.75
CA ARG A 75 15.42 13.32 -0.65
C ARG A 75 14.28 13.45 -1.67
N VAL A 76 13.04 13.62 -1.20
CA VAL A 76 11.87 13.75 -2.07
C VAL A 76 11.84 15.15 -2.71
N THR A 77 11.40 15.23 -3.96
CA THR A 77 11.17 16.50 -4.65
C THR A 77 10.07 17.29 -3.92
N TYR A 78 10.33 18.57 -3.59
CA TYR A 78 9.45 19.41 -2.76
C TYR A 78 9.21 18.83 -1.35
N PRO A 79 10.25 18.73 -0.51
CA PRO A 79 10.17 18.07 0.78
C PRO A 79 9.17 18.73 1.74
N GLU A 80 8.99 20.05 1.66
CA GLU A 80 8.06 20.83 2.50
C GLU A 80 6.59 20.45 2.30
N THR A 81 6.22 19.96 1.11
CA THR A 81 4.86 19.49 0.82
C THR A 81 4.78 17.97 0.93
N MET A 82 5.72 17.26 0.31
CA MET A 82 5.63 15.81 0.16
C MET A 82 5.99 15.03 1.42
N ALA A 83 6.95 15.51 2.23
CA ALA A 83 7.31 14.79 3.45
C ALA A 83 6.17 14.76 4.48
N PRO A 84 5.46 15.88 4.76
CA PRO A 84 4.28 15.84 5.64
C PRO A 84 3.14 15.00 5.06
N LEU A 85 2.86 15.09 3.74
CA LEU A 85 1.80 14.27 3.12
C LEU A 85 2.09 12.76 3.17
N LEU A 86 3.32 12.33 2.91
CA LEU A 86 3.71 10.93 3.03
C LEU A 86 3.64 10.44 4.50
N THR A 87 3.98 11.33 5.43
CA THR A 87 3.83 11.07 6.88
C THR A 87 2.37 10.92 7.27
N ALA A 88 1.50 11.83 6.80
CA ALA A 88 0.06 11.75 7.00
C ALA A 88 -0.54 10.48 6.42
N THR A 89 -0.06 10.04 5.26
CA THR A 89 -0.47 8.79 4.63
C THR A 89 -0.14 7.58 5.51
N ALA A 90 1.05 7.55 6.10
CA ALA A 90 1.41 6.48 7.03
C ALA A 90 0.48 6.48 8.23
N TYR A 91 0.29 7.63 8.90
CA TYR A 91 -0.62 7.73 10.04
C TYR A 91 -2.05 7.31 9.71
N ALA A 92 -2.62 7.81 8.60
CA ALA A 92 -3.95 7.43 8.15
C ALA A 92 -4.05 5.93 7.83
N ALA A 93 -3.04 5.34 7.18
CA ALA A 93 -3.08 3.91 6.87
C ALA A 93 -3.13 3.01 8.13
N TYR A 94 -2.68 3.52 9.28
CA TYR A 94 -2.74 2.85 10.60
C TYR A 94 -3.80 3.43 11.54
N GLY A 95 -4.73 4.24 11.05
CA GLY A 95 -5.87 4.75 11.82
C GLY A 95 -5.54 5.88 12.81
N PHE A 96 -4.37 6.51 12.74
CA PHE A 96 -4.02 7.67 13.59
C PHE A 96 -4.57 8.96 12.97
N ILE A 97 -5.82 9.29 13.31
CA ILE A 97 -6.57 10.39 12.67
C ILE A 97 -5.91 11.75 12.94
N ASP A 98 -5.72 12.11 14.22
CA ASP A 98 -5.20 13.42 14.61
C ASP A 98 -3.79 13.67 14.08
N ALA A 99 -2.92 12.66 14.17
CA ALA A 99 -1.57 12.75 13.66
C ALA A 99 -1.55 12.93 12.13
N ALA A 100 -2.46 12.28 11.40
CA ALA A 100 -2.58 12.47 9.96
C ALA A 100 -3.07 13.88 9.62
N ARG A 101 -4.14 14.36 10.26
CA ARG A 101 -4.69 15.72 10.08
C ARG A 101 -3.62 16.78 10.33
N GLN A 102 -2.90 16.70 11.45
CA GLN A 102 -1.82 17.64 11.79
C GLN A 102 -0.69 17.65 10.74
N ASN A 103 -0.35 16.50 10.15
CA ASN A 103 0.68 16.45 9.11
C ASN A 103 0.19 17.01 7.76
N ILE A 104 -1.10 16.88 7.44
CA ILE A 104 -1.67 17.53 6.25
C ILE A 104 -1.64 19.05 6.40
N GLU A 105 -1.99 19.57 7.59
CA GLU A 105 -1.97 21.01 7.88
C GLU A 105 -0.58 21.64 7.77
N ARG A 106 0.47 20.87 8.12
CA ARG A 106 1.87 21.30 8.01
C ARG A 106 2.41 21.30 6.58
N ALA A 107 1.74 20.65 5.63
CA ALA A 107 2.21 20.58 4.26
C ALA A 107 2.14 21.96 3.59
N ALA A 108 3.26 22.42 3.02
CA ALA A 108 3.28 23.68 2.29
C ALA A 108 2.35 23.64 1.08
N ARG A 109 1.46 24.64 0.95
CA ARG A 109 0.52 24.77 -0.17
C ARG A 109 1.20 25.49 -1.33
N GLY A 110 1.63 24.74 -2.33
CA GLY A 110 2.31 25.26 -3.53
C GLY A 110 2.08 24.37 -4.75
N PRO A 111 2.89 24.46 -5.82
CA PRO A 111 2.69 23.65 -7.03
C PRO A 111 2.69 22.14 -6.76
N ALA A 112 3.50 21.68 -5.80
CA ALA A 112 3.53 20.28 -5.37
C ALA A 112 2.24 19.84 -4.65
N TRP A 113 1.53 20.77 -4.00
CA TRP A 113 0.28 20.50 -3.29
C TRP A 113 -0.86 20.21 -4.26
N GLU A 114 -0.91 20.94 -5.36
CA GLU A 114 -1.84 20.68 -6.47
C GLU A 114 -1.49 19.37 -7.18
N ALA A 115 -0.20 19.11 -7.42
CA ALA A 115 0.24 17.85 -8.01
C ALA A 115 -0.03 16.62 -7.13
N ALA A 116 -0.12 16.81 -5.81
CA ALA A 116 -0.40 15.75 -4.83
C ALA A 116 -1.91 15.53 -4.55
N MET A 117 -2.81 16.07 -5.39
CA MET A 117 -4.26 15.95 -5.22
C MET A 117 -4.73 14.50 -5.00
N GLU A 118 -4.24 13.54 -5.78
CA GLU A 118 -4.60 12.12 -5.63
C GLU A 118 -4.22 11.58 -4.25
N GLN A 119 -3.02 11.93 -3.77
CA GLN A 119 -2.53 11.49 -2.45
C GLN A 119 -3.37 12.10 -1.33
N ARG A 120 -3.74 13.37 -1.46
CA ARG A 120 -4.59 14.06 -0.49
C ARG A 120 -5.99 13.45 -0.43
N LEU A 121 -6.66 13.30 -1.57
CA LEU A 121 -7.97 12.65 -1.64
C LEU A 121 -7.94 11.24 -1.04
N PHE A 122 -6.87 10.50 -1.30
CA PHE A 122 -6.65 9.18 -0.70
C PHE A 122 -6.60 9.26 0.84
N VAL A 123 -5.80 10.16 1.41
CA VAL A 123 -5.68 10.32 2.86
C VAL A 123 -6.99 10.81 3.46
N ASP A 124 -7.57 11.86 2.90
CA ASP A 124 -8.83 12.44 3.35
C ASP A 124 -9.98 11.43 3.34
N THR A 125 -10.04 10.56 2.33
CA THR A 125 -11.04 9.48 2.29
C THR A 125 -10.86 8.49 3.44
N LEU A 126 -9.61 8.10 3.76
CA LEU A 126 -9.36 7.21 4.90
C LEU A 126 -9.79 7.87 6.21
N LEU A 127 -9.46 9.15 6.40
CA LEU A 127 -9.81 9.89 7.61
C LEU A 127 -11.32 10.03 7.77
N ASP A 128 -12.04 10.41 6.72
CA ASP A 128 -13.50 10.50 6.76
C ASP A 128 -14.14 9.15 7.12
N VAL A 129 -13.60 8.04 6.59
CA VAL A 129 -14.08 6.70 6.93
C VAL A 129 -13.92 6.42 8.43
N TYR A 130 -12.76 6.75 9.00
CA TYR A 130 -12.49 6.46 10.40
C TYR A 130 -13.21 7.40 11.36
N GLU A 131 -13.47 8.63 10.93
CA GLU A 131 -14.27 9.62 11.67
C GLU A 131 -15.78 9.32 11.59
N GLY A 132 -16.21 8.36 10.77
CA GLY A 132 -17.62 8.00 10.60
C GLY A 132 -18.39 8.90 9.62
N GLU A 133 -17.68 9.70 8.83
CA GLU A 133 -18.19 10.69 7.88
C GLU A 133 -18.56 10.03 6.54
N ARG A 134 -19.56 9.14 6.59
CA ARG A 134 -19.94 8.23 5.49
C ARG A 134 -20.16 8.94 4.15
N ASP A 135 -20.92 10.03 4.12
CA ASP A 135 -21.23 10.74 2.87
C ASP A 135 -20.00 11.41 2.25
N ARG A 136 -19.14 12.00 3.09
CA ARG A 136 -17.89 12.64 2.66
C ARG A 136 -16.91 11.59 2.14
N ALA A 137 -16.75 10.49 2.87
CA ALA A 137 -15.95 9.35 2.47
C ALA A 137 -16.38 8.79 1.11
N MET A 138 -17.68 8.55 0.92
CA MET A 138 -18.23 8.03 -0.33
C MET A 138 -18.02 8.98 -1.51
N THR A 139 -18.23 10.28 -1.28
CA THR A 139 -18.01 11.32 -2.30
C THR A 139 -16.55 11.37 -2.73
N ARG A 140 -15.62 11.48 -1.78
CA ARG A 140 -14.17 11.55 -2.07
C ARG A 140 -13.63 10.26 -2.69
N ALA A 141 -14.13 9.10 -2.26
CA ALA A 141 -13.73 7.82 -2.85
C ALA A 141 -14.18 7.71 -4.32
N SER A 142 -15.38 8.21 -4.65
CA SER A 142 -15.89 8.27 -6.02
C SER A 142 -15.06 9.23 -6.88
N GLU A 143 -14.71 10.41 -6.36
CA GLU A 143 -13.81 11.36 -7.03
C GLU A 143 -12.44 10.72 -7.32
N LEU A 144 -11.86 10.06 -6.32
CA LEU A 144 -10.58 9.37 -6.43
C LEU A 144 -10.60 8.28 -7.52
N GLU A 145 -11.67 7.48 -7.60
CA GLU A 145 -11.81 6.43 -8.62
C GLU A 145 -11.89 7.01 -10.03
N ARG A 146 -12.52 8.18 -10.20
CA ARG A 146 -12.72 8.86 -11.49
C ARG A 146 -11.51 9.62 -12.02
N LEU A 147 -10.48 9.84 -11.20
CA LEU A 147 -9.28 10.56 -11.65
C LEU A 147 -8.65 9.90 -12.88
N PRO A 148 -8.06 10.67 -13.82
CA PRO A 148 -7.29 10.08 -14.89
C PRO A 148 -6.10 9.29 -14.33
N LEU A 149 -5.76 8.18 -14.98
CA LEU A 149 -4.56 7.41 -14.62
C LEU A 149 -3.31 8.19 -15.04
N PRO A 150 -2.29 8.30 -14.17
CA PRO A 150 -1.10 9.06 -14.50
C PRO A 150 -0.36 8.44 -15.70
N PRO A 151 0.47 9.23 -16.42
CA PRO A 151 1.29 8.76 -17.53
C PRO A 151 2.44 7.85 -17.02
N ALA A 152 2.08 6.66 -16.54
CA ALA A 152 2.97 5.64 -16.00
C ALA A 152 2.87 4.34 -16.82
N GLY A 153 3.82 3.43 -16.60
CA GLY A 153 3.81 2.11 -17.23
C GLY A 153 2.57 1.28 -16.85
N PHE A 154 2.20 0.33 -17.70
CA PHE A 154 1.01 -0.53 -17.56
C PHE A 154 0.84 -1.12 -16.16
N TRP A 155 1.91 -1.68 -15.60
CA TRP A 155 1.89 -2.28 -14.26
C TRP A 155 1.58 -1.28 -13.14
N MET A 156 2.12 -0.06 -13.23
CA MET A 156 1.85 1.00 -12.26
C MET A 156 0.41 1.49 -12.37
N LYS A 157 -0.08 1.73 -13.59
CA LYS A 157 -1.49 2.09 -13.84
C LYS A 157 -2.45 1.06 -13.25
N ARG A 158 -2.17 -0.23 -13.46
CA ARG A 158 -2.96 -1.33 -12.88
C ARG A 158 -2.91 -1.34 -11.36
N LYS A 159 -1.75 -1.06 -10.76
CA LYS A 159 -1.61 -0.97 -9.29
C LYS A 159 -2.42 0.20 -8.73
N ILE A 160 -2.35 1.37 -9.36
CA ILE A 160 -3.10 2.57 -8.97
C ILE A 160 -4.61 2.31 -9.07
N ALA A 161 -5.09 1.78 -10.20
CA ALA A 161 -6.50 1.45 -10.37
C ALA A 161 -7.03 0.47 -9.30
N LYS A 162 -6.22 -0.56 -8.95
CA LYS A 162 -6.56 -1.50 -7.87
C LYS A 162 -6.68 -0.80 -6.52
N LEU A 163 -5.77 0.13 -6.22
CA LEU A 163 -5.77 0.85 -4.96
C LEU A 163 -6.99 1.77 -4.85
N ARG A 164 -7.29 2.55 -5.91
CA ARG A 164 -8.46 3.44 -5.96
C ARG A 164 -9.77 2.66 -5.78
N ARG A 165 -9.95 1.56 -6.49
CA ARG A 165 -11.11 0.68 -6.31
C ARG A 165 -11.19 0.08 -4.91
N GLY A 166 -10.04 -0.26 -4.31
CA GLY A 166 -9.97 -0.71 -2.92
C GLY A 166 -10.45 0.35 -1.93
N ILE A 167 -10.11 1.61 -2.14
CA ILE A 167 -10.57 2.73 -1.30
C ILE A 167 -12.07 2.98 -1.45
N ALA A 168 -12.61 2.90 -2.67
CA ALA A 168 -14.05 2.96 -2.90
C ALA A 168 -14.80 1.82 -2.18
N ALA A 169 -14.31 0.59 -2.27
CA ALA A 169 -14.86 -0.56 -1.55
C ALA A 169 -14.74 -0.40 -0.03
N LEU A 170 -13.67 0.24 0.45
CA LEU A 170 -13.47 0.54 1.87
C LEU A 170 -14.50 1.56 2.37
N ALA A 171 -14.72 2.65 1.62
CA ALA A 171 -15.74 3.64 1.97
C ALA A 171 -17.15 3.01 2.02
N ARG A 172 -17.50 2.16 1.04
CA ARG A 172 -18.76 1.41 1.03
C ARG A 172 -18.90 0.45 2.21
N ALA A 173 -17.82 -0.26 2.57
CA ALA A 173 -17.83 -1.17 3.70
C ALA A 173 -18.19 -0.46 5.01
N PHE A 174 -17.52 0.64 5.31
CA PHE A 174 -17.80 1.43 6.52
C PHE A 174 -19.14 2.19 6.48
N ALA A 175 -19.71 2.37 5.29
CA ALA A 175 -21.08 2.86 5.13
C ALA A 175 -22.14 1.74 5.18
N HIS A 176 -21.76 0.48 5.43
CA HIS A 176 -22.64 -0.70 5.34
C HIS A 176 -23.38 -0.82 3.99
N ALA A 177 -22.76 -0.31 2.93
CA ALA A 177 -23.29 -0.27 1.56
C ALA A 177 -22.44 -1.16 0.62
N SER A 178 -21.90 -2.25 1.15
CA SER A 178 -20.96 -3.14 0.46
C SER A 178 -21.62 -3.84 -0.74
N GLU A 179 -20.94 -3.84 -1.88
CA GLU A 179 -21.36 -4.54 -3.09
C GLU A 179 -20.76 -5.95 -3.19
N ALA A 180 -21.23 -6.74 -4.17
CA ALA A 180 -20.77 -8.11 -4.38
C ALA A 180 -19.25 -8.22 -4.62
N GLU A 181 -18.67 -7.27 -5.37
CA GLU A 181 -17.25 -7.27 -5.74
C GLU A 181 -16.31 -6.69 -4.67
N ASP A 182 -16.83 -6.04 -3.63
CA ASP A 182 -16.02 -5.24 -2.71
C ASP A 182 -15.03 -6.08 -1.90
N ASP A 183 -15.40 -7.28 -1.43
CA ASP A 183 -14.44 -8.18 -0.77
C ASP A 183 -13.23 -8.51 -1.66
N ARG A 184 -13.46 -8.69 -2.97
CA ARG A 184 -12.38 -8.98 -3.93
C ARG A 184 -11.51 -7.75 -4.16
N ALA A 185 -12.13 -6.57 -4.29
CA ALA A 185 -11.42 -5.30 -4.45
C ALA A 185 -10.50 -5.03 -3.25
N LEU A 186 -11.04 -5.11 -2.04
CA LEU A 186 -10.30 -4.93 -0.79
C LEU A 186 -9.15 -5.94 -0.65
N ARG A 187 -9.41 -7.22 -0.93
CA ARG A 187 -8.37 -8.27 -0.88
C ARG A 187 -7.25 -8.02 -1.89
N SER A 188 -7.60 -7.59 -3.10
CA SER A 188 -6.63 -7.24 -4.14
C SER A 188 -5.79 -6.01 -3.75
N ALA A 189 -6.42 -4.98 -3.18
CA ALA A 189 -5.74 -3.79 -2.69
C ALA A 189 -4.76 -4.12 -1.57
N ALA A 190 -5.19 -4.86 -0.55
CA ALA A 190 -4.37 -5.31 0.58
C ALA A 190 -3.13 -6.12 0.16
N ARG A 191 -3.24 -6.92 -0.91
CA ARG A 191 -2.11 -7.68 -1.47
C ARG A 191 -1.15 -6.80 -2.27
N SER A 192 -1.66 -5.76 -2.92
CA SER A 192 -0.88 -4.88 -3.80
C SER A 192 -0.12 -3.78 -3.05
N SER A 193 -0.61 -3.39 -1.88
CA SER A 193 -0.04 -2.33 -1.05
C SER A 193 -0.05 -2.75 0.42
N PRO A 194 1.11 -3.17 0.97
CA PRO A 194 1.20 -3.58 2.37
C PRO A 194 0.87 -2.45 3.36
N LEU A 195 1.04 -1.19 2.97
CA LEU A 195 0.75 -0.02 3.81
C LEU A 195 -0.72 0.03 4.23
N VAL A 196 -1.65 -0.27 3.31
CA VAL A 196 -3.11 -0.26 3.59
C VAL A 196 -3.64 -1.63 3.98
N HIS A 197 -2.76 -2.59 4.27
CA HIS A 197 -3.16 -3.98 4.49
C HIS A 197 -4.24 -4.08 5.56
N TRP A 198 -4.02 -3.43 6.71
CA TRP A 198 -4.93 -3.46 7.85
C TRP A 198 -6.22 -2.71 7.58
N ALA A 199 -6.18 -1.50 7.04
CA ALA A 199 -7.37 -0.74 6.62
C ALA A 199 -8.32 -1.58 5.75
N MET A 200 -7.76 -2.22 4.72
CA MET A 200 -8.52 -3.10 3.81
C MET A 200 -9.03 -4.36 4.51
N ARG A 201 -8.30 -4.85 5.51
CA ARG A 201 -8.65 -6.08 6.24
C ARG A 201 -9.78 -5.85 7.23
N TYR A 202 -9.79 -4.72 7.93
CA TYR A 202 -10.92 -4.28 8.76
C TYR A 202 -12.16 -4.00 7.92
N ALA A 203 -12.04 -3.30 6.79
CA ALA A 203 -13.15 -3.11 5.86
C ALA A 203 -13.76 -4.45 5.41
N ARG A 204 -12.92 -5.46 5.11
CA ARG A 204 -13.40 -6.80 4.77
C ARG A 204 -14.09 -7.51 5.93
N ALA A 205 -13.63 -7.29 7.17
CA ALA A 205 -14.29 -7.84 8.34
C ALA A 205 -15.71 -7.27 8.47
N ILE A 206 -15.89 -5.96 8.24
CA ILE A 206 -17.23 -5.32 8.21
C ILE A 206 -18.09 -5.95 7.11
N VAL A 207 -17.59 -6.09 5.88
CA VAL A 207 -18.33 -6.76 4.77
C VAL A 207 -18.77 -8.18 5.15
N LEU A 208 -17.95 -8.92 5.89
CA LEU A 208 -18.27 -10.27 6.35
C LEU A 208 -19.35 -10.24 7.45
N VAL A 209 -19.27 -9.31 8.38
CA VAL A 209 -20.30 -9.10 9.42
C VAL A 209 -21.64 -8.74 8.79
N ASP A 210 -21.67 -7.80 7.84
CA ASP A 210 -22.88 -7.40 7.10
C ASP A 210 -23.54 -8.58 6.38
N ARG A 211 -22.74 -9.58 5.99
CA ARG A 211 -23.20 -10.82 5.33
C ARG A 211 -23.52 -11.95 6.31
N GLY A 212 -23.55 -11.68 7.62
CA GLY A 212 -23.81 -12.67 8.68
C GLY A 212 -22.66 -13.65 8.95
N ARG A 213 -21.47 -13.43 8.37
CA ARG A 213 -20.29 -14.31 8.49
C ARG A 213 -19.35 -13.84 9.62
N LYS A 214 -19.91 -13.68 10.82
CA LYS A 214 -19.20 -13.14 12.00
C LYS A 214 -17.91 -13.90 12.35
N ASN A 215 -17.95 -15.24 12.32
CA ASN A 215 -16.78 -16.07 12.61
C ASN A 215 -15.64 -15.87 11.60
N ASP A 216 -15.97 -15.70 10.32
CA ASP A 216 -14.97 -15.43 9.29
C ASP A 216 -14.37 -14.02 9.44
N ALA A 217 -15.16 -13.05 9.91
CA ALA A 217 -14.69 -11.71 10.22
C ALA A 217 -13.68 -11.73 11.38
N LEU A 218 -13.99 -12.47 12.46
CA LEU A 218 -13.07 -12.67 13.58
C LEU A 218 -11.78 -13.38 13.18
N ALA A 219 -11.90 -14.50 12.46
CA ALA A 219 -10.74 -15.23 11.95
C ALA A 219 -9.89 -14.34 11.04
N LEU A 220 -10.52 -13.41 10.31
CA LEU A 220 -9.81 -12.47 9.47
C LEU A 220 -8.99 -11.48 10.28
N ILE A 221 -9.42 -11.01 11.46
CA ILE A 221 -8.67 -9.99 12.23
C ILE A 221 -7.85 -10.58 13.39
N ALA A 222 -7.88 -11.90 13.58
CA ALA A 222 -7.20 -12.57 14.69
C ALA A 222 -5.67 -12.37 14.73
N ASP A 223 -5.04 -12.09 13.59
CA ASP A 223 -3.61 -11.82 13.46
C ASP A 223 -3.27 -10.31 13.50
N ALA A 224 -4.24 -9.46 13.84
CA ALA A 224 -4.03 -8.02 13.95
C ALA A 224 -2.99 -7.67 15.03
N PRO A 225 -2.15 -6.65 14.80
CA PRO A 225 -1.26 -6.15 15.84
C PRO A 225 -2.09 -5.54 16.98
N ALA A 226 -1.48 -5.45 18.17
CA ALA A 226 -2.07 -4.73 19.28
C ALA A 226 -2.11 -3.23 18.94
N TRP A 227 -3.28 -2.73 18.55
CA TRP A 227 -3.46 -1.33 18.22
C TRP A 227 -3.49 -0.48 19.49
N PRO A 228 -2.72 0.62 19.52
CA PRO A 228 -2.78 1.55 20.63
C PRO A 228 -4.10 2.33 20.61
N GLU A 229 -4.52 2.87 21.75
CA GLU A 229 -5.83 3.51 21.94
C GLU A 229 -6.06 4.69 20.98
N GLU A 230 -5.00 5.38 20.57
CA GLU A 230 -5.09 6.51 19.64
C GLU A 230 -5.35 6.09 18.18
N SER A 231 -5.27 4.80 17.86
CA SER A 231 -5.59 4.28 16.53
C SER A 231 -7.07 3.93 16.45
N ALA A 232 -7.76 4.38 15.40
CA ALA A 232 -9.13 3.98 15.09
C ALA A 232 -9.30 2.45 14.99
N PHE A 233 -8.25 1.71 14.64
CA PHE A 233 -8.30 0.25 14.60
C PHE A 233 -8.44 -0.38 15.98
N HIS A 234 -8.06 0.31 17.07
CA HIS A 234 -8.35 -0.16 18.43
C HIS A 234 -9.86 -0.23 18.68
N ALA A 235 -10.58 0.85 18.35
CA ALA A 235 -12.03 0.92 18.47
C ALA A 235 -12.74 -0.07 17.54
N PHE A 236 -12.35 -0.15 16.26
CA PHE A 236 -12.96 -1.11 15.33
C PHE A 236 -12.71 -2.56 15.73
N HIS A 237 -11.55 -2.86 16.32
CA HIS A 237 -11.26 -4.21 16.77
C HIS A 237 -12.14 -4.62 17.95
N SER A 238 -12.30 -3.75 18.95
CA SER A 238 -13.17 -4.02 20.10
C SER A 238 -14.64 -4.11 19.70
N GLU A 239 -15.10 -3.24 18.79
CA GLU A 239 -16.46 -3.29 18.24
C GLU A 239 -16.72 -4.59 17.50
N LEU A 240 -15.84 -5.00 16.58
CA LEU A 240 -16.01 -6.25 15.81
C LEU A 240 -16.01 -7.50 16.70
N ILE A 241 -15.20 -7.52 17.77
CA ILE A 241 -15.21 -8.61 18.76
C ILE A 241 -16.56 -8.63 19.49
N THR A 242 -17.05 -7.46 19.92
CA THR A 242 -18.31 -7.34 20.66
C THR A 242 -19.51 -7.74 19.79
N SER A 243 -19.59 -7.25 18.55
CA SER A 243 -20.67 -7.57 17.60
C SER A 243 -20.68 -9.04 17.17
N ALA A 244 -19.54 -9.73 17.28
CA ALA A 244 -19.46 -11.16 16.99
C ALA A 244 -19.89 -12.05 18.17
N ALA A 245 -19.80 -11.54 19.40
CA ALA A 245 -20.24 -12.24 20.61
C ALA A 245 -21.76 -12.14 20.86
N SER A 246 -22.43 -11.12 20.31
CA SER A 246 -23.90 -10.95 20.29
C SER A 246 -24.57 -11.71 19.15
#